data_AF-A0A1H2LKX2-F1
#
_entry.id   AF-A0A1H2LKX2-F1
#
_cell.length_a   1.000
_cell.length_b   1.000
_cell.length_c   1.000
_cell.angle_alpha   90.00
_cell.angle_beta   90.00
_cell.angle_gamma   90.00
#
_symmetry.space_group_name_H-M   'P 1'
#
loop_
_entity.id
_entity.type
_entity.pdbx_description
1 polymer ?
#
loop_
_entity_poly.entity_id
_entity_poly.type
_entity_poly.pdbx_seq_one_letter_code
_entity_poly.pdbx_strand_id
1 'polypeptide(L)'
;MGDVADWKSGEAMVATAIDTFGQLDILVNNAGFVRDRMLVSLSEDEWDAVIRVHLKGHFVGLRHAAAYWRAEAKAGRTRQARIINTSSGAGLYGSVGQGNYVAAKAGISALTIQAAAELGGYGITANAIAPAARTQMTMGAGDEMAAQMAAPADGSFDAMDPANISPLVVWLGSPEAASVTGRVFEVEGGKISVTDGWQRSVEQDKGSRWEVAELGPVVEEILAKAPVPMPVYGAR
;
A
#
# COMPACT_ATOMS: atom_id res chain seq x y z
N MET A 1 -15.63 5.23 -19.37
CA MET A 1 -14.67 4.68 -18.39
C MET A 1 -14.95 5.32 -17.04
N GLY A 2 -15.01 4.54 -15.96
CA GLY A 2 -15.23 5.06 -14.60
C GLY A 2 -13.91 5.51 -13.95
N ASP A 3 -13.99 6.46 -13.03
CA ASP A 3 -12.84 6.99 -12.27
C ASP A 3 -12.92 6.49 -10.82
N VAL A 4 -11.93 5.74 -10.36
CA VAL A 4 -11.92 5.13 -9.02
C VAL A 4 -11.96 6.15 -7.88
N ALA A 5 -11.56 7.40 -8.14
CA ALA A 5 -11.56 8.47 -7.13
C ALA A 5 -12.83 9.33 -7.16
N ASP A 6 -13.75 9.04 -8.08
CA ASP A 6 -15.11 9.58 -8.06
C ASP A 6 -16.01 8.72 -7.15
N TRP A 7 -16.75 9.40 -6.27
CA TRP A 7 -17.55 8.75 -5.24
C TRP A 7 -18.65 7.87 -5.84
N LYS A 8 -19.35 8.37 -6.86
CA LYS A 8 -20.45 7.63 -7.51
C LYS A 8 -19.94 6.43 -8.30
N SER A 9 -18.77 6.57 -8.91
CA SER A 9 -18.10 5.47 -9.61
C SER A 9 -17.71 4.34 -8.66
N GLY A 10 -17.24 4.66 -7.45
CA GLY A 10 -16.98 3.67 -6.40
C GLY A 10 -18.23 2.93 -5.93
N GLU A 11 -19.33 3.66 -5.71
CA GLU A 11 -20.63 3.07 -5.38
C GLU A 11 -21.12 2.13 -6.50
N ALA A 12 -21.09 2.59 -7.75
CA ALA A 12 -21.51 1.83 -8.91
C ALA A 12 -20.64 0.57 -9.13
N MET A 13 -19.33 0.64 -8.85
CA MET A 13 -18.44 -0.52 -8.92
C MET A 13 -18.88 -1.63 -7.95
N VAL A 14 -19.20 -1.28 -6.70
CA VAL A 14 -19.67 -2.23 -5.69
C VAL A 14 -21.07 -2.77 -6.07
N ALA A 15 -21.98 -1.90 -6.49
CA ALA A 15 -23.30 -2.29 -6.96
C ALA A 15 -23.22 -3.28 -8.13
N THR A 16 -22.34 -3.04 -9.10
CA THR A 16 -22.14 -3.93 -10.26
C THR A 16 -21.76 -5.34 -9.82
N ALA A 17 -20.86 -5.51 -8.84
CA ALA A 17 -20.49 -6.83 -8.34
C ALA A 17 -21.68 -7.55 -7.70
N ILE A 18 -22.47 -6.83 -6.90
CA ILE A 18 -23.65 -7.38 -6.22
C ILE A 18 -24.75 -7.73 -7.23
N ASP A 19 -25.07 -6.84 -8.16
CA ASP A 19 -26.14 -7.03 -9.14
C ASP A 19 -25.80 -8.16 -10.11
N THR A 20 -24.52 -8.32 -10.46
CA THR A 20 -24.07 -9.33 -11.43
C THR A 20 -23.84 -10.70 -10.79
N PHE A 21 -23.22 -10.74 -9.61
CA PHE A 21 -22.74 -11.97 -8.98
C PHE A 21 -23.44 -12.31 -7.65
N GLY A 22 -24.37 -11.46 -7.21
CA GLY A 22 -25.12 -11.62 -5.96
C GLY A 22 -24.37 -11.17 -4.71
N GLN A 23 -23.06 -10.90 -4.80
CA GLN A 23 -22.23 -10.52 -3.67
C GLN A 23 -20.90 -9.88 -4.11
N LEU A 24 -20.18 -9.32 -3.14
CA LEU A 24 -18.79 -8.88 -3.27
C LEU A 24 -17.97 -9.57 -2.17
N ASP A 25 -16.95 -10.34 -2.58
CA ASP A 25 -16.08 -11.06 -1.64
C ASP A 25 -14.69 -10.43 -1.51
N ILE A 26 -14.15 -9.92 -2.61
CA ILE A 26 -12.76 -9.44 -2.67
C ILE A 26 -12.72 -8.06 -3.33
N LEU A 27 -12.04 -7.11 -2.68
CA LEU A 27 -11.68 -5.82 -3.26
C LEU A 27 -10.16 -5.77 -3.45
N VAL A 28 -9.71 -5.64 -4.70
CA VAL A 28 -8.30 -5.38 -5.03
C VAL A 28 -8.15 -3.95 -5.54
N ASN A 29 -7.56 -3.07 -4.72
CA ASN A 29 -7.27 -1.70 -5.14
C ASN A 29 -5.87 -1.64 -5.78
N ASN A 30 -5.82 -1.51 -7.11
CA ASN A 30 -4.57 -1.49 -7.88
C ASN A 30 -4.39 -0.24 -8.77
N ALA A 31 -5.48 0.46 -9.12
CA ALA A 31 -5.43 1.59 -10.05
C ALA A 31 -4.43 2.68 -9.62
N GLY A 32 -3.68 3.22 -10.58
CA GLY A 32 -2.59 4.15 -10.30
C GLY A 32 -1.80 4.61 -11.54
N PHE A 33 -1.03 5.68 -11.37
CA PHE A 33 -0.05 6.18 -12.34
C PHE A 33 0.99 7.07 -11.63
N VAL A 34 2.08 7.42 -12.32
CA VAL A 34 3.15 8.25 -11.77
C VAL A 34 3.21 9.65 -12.39
N ARG A 35 3.66 10.63 -11.60
CA ARG A 35 4.03 11.99 -12.00
C ARG A 35 5.26 12.39 -11.18
N ASP A 36 6.41 11.88 -11.62
CA ASP A 36 7.65 11.96 -10.86
C ASP A 36 8.35 13.31 -11.10
N ARG A 37 8.62 14.01 -10.00
CA ARG A 37 9.36 15.27 -9.94
C ARG A 37 10.11 15.35 -8.63
N MET A 38 11.30 15.96 -8.65
CA MET A 38 11.92 16.44 -7.42
C MET A 38 10.94 17.39 -6.71
N LEU A 39 10.95 17.40 -5.38
CA LEU A 39 9.96 18.13 -4.57
C LEU A 39 9.78 19.59 -5.02
N VAL A 40 10.88 20.29 -5.31
CA VAL A 40 10.89 21.70 -5.72
C VAL A 40 10.40 21.95 -7.16
N SER A 41 10.20 20.89 -7.94
CA SER A 41 9.73 20.94 -9.33
C SER A 41 8.37 20.28 -9.52
N LEU A 42 7.77 19.79 -8.44
CA LEU A 42 6.46 19.14 -8.46
C LEU A 42 5.35 20.20 -8.44
N SER A 43 4.49 20.18 -9.45
CA SER A 43 3.33 21.07 -9.49
C SER A 43 2.18 20.57 -8.59
N GLU A 44 1.28 21.49 -8.22
CA GLU A 44 0.07 21.18 -7.46
C GLU A 44 -0.82 20.17 -8.22
N ASP A 45 -1.04 20.36 -9.52
CA ASP A 45 -1.84 19.44 -10.35
C ASP A 45 -1.25 18.02 -10.39
N GLU A 46 0.08 17.89 -10.50
CA GLU A 46 0.76 16.59 -10.48
C GLU A 46 0.68 15.93 -9.09
N TRP A 47 0.74 16.72 -8.01
CA TRP A 47 0.52 16.23 -6.65
C TRP A 47 -0.91 15.73 -6.47
N ASP A 48 -1.90 16.57 -6.77
CA ASP A 48 -3.31 16.28 -6.60
C ASP A 48 -3.75 15.09 -7.43
N ALA A 49 -3.30 15.00 -8.68
CA ALA A 49 -3.68 13.89 -9.56
C ALA A 49 -3.23 12.53 -8.99
N VAL A 50 -2.00 12.45 -8.46
CA VAL A 50 -1.46 11.21 -7.86
C VAL A 50 -2.17 10.89 -6.55
N ILE A 51 -2.33 11.85 -5.64
CA ILE A 51 -3.05 11.66 -4.37
C ILE A 51 -4.50 11.23 -4.62
N ARG A 52 -5.17 11.87 -5.59
CA ARG A 52 -6.57 11.61 -5.94
C ARG A 52 -6.74 10.16 -6.41
N VAL A 53 -5.98 9.71 -7.39
CA VAL A 53 -6.19 8.36 -7.96
C VAL A 53 -5.68 7.27 -7.02
N HIS A 54 -4.52 7.45 -6.40
CA HIS A 54 -3.99 6.45 -5.49
C HIS A 54 -4.75 6.46 -4.17
N LEU A 55 -4.55 7.49 -3.35
CA LEU A 55 -5.03 7.48 -1.97
C LEU A 55 -6.55 7.59 -1.89
N LYS A 56 -7.14 8.62 -2.54
CA LYS A 56 -8.61 8.78 -2.54
C LYS A 56 -9.29 7.63 -3.30
N GLY A 57 -8.73 7.16 -4.42
CA GLY A 57 -9.29 6.01 -5.14
C GLY A 57 -9.36 4.74 -4.30
N HIS A 58 -8.30 4.41 -3.56
CA HIS A 58 -8.31 3.28 -2.62
C HIS A 58 -9.36 3.46 -1.52
N PHE A 59 -9.45 4.67 -0.96
CA PHE A 59 -10.44 5.00 0.06
C PHE A 59 -11.88 4.86 -0.44
N VAL A 60 -12.18 5.36 -1.64
CA VAL A 60 -13.54 5.34 -2.21
C VAL A 60 -14.04 3.90 -2.38
N GLY A 61 -13.27 3.04 -3.06
CA GLY A 61 -13.65 1.63 -3.23
C GLY A 61 -13.81 0.91 -1.88
N LEU A 62 -12.84 1.11 -0.99
CA LEU A 62 -12.86 0.55 0.38
C LEU A 62 -14.10 0.99 1.16
N ARG A 63 -14.43 2.29 1.12
CA ARG A 63 -15.54 2.87 1.88
C ARG A 63 -16.88 2.30 1.45
N HIS A 64 -17.11 2.10 0.15
CA HIS A 64 -18.36 1.53 -0.35
C HIS A 64 -18.46 0.03 -0.08
N ALA A 65 -17.37 -0.73 -0.30
CA ALA A 65 -17.33 -2.16 -0.01
C ALA A 65 -17.54 -2.44 1.50
N ALA A 66 -16.87 -1.67 2.38
CA ALA A 66 -17.02 -1.77 3.82
C ALA A 66 -18.45 -1.49 4.31
N ALA A 67 -19.15 -0.53 3.71
CA ALA A 67 -20.54 -0.27 4.05
C ALA A 67 -21.47 -1.42 3.66
N TYR A 68 -21.25 -2.02 2.48
CA TYR A 68 -21.97 -3.22 2.05
C TYR A 68 -21.74 -4.37 3.04
N TRP A 69 -20.49 -4.72 3.36
CA TRP A 69 -20.20 -5.83 4.26
C TRP A 69 -20.71 -5.59 5.69
N ARG A 70 -20.63 -4.36 6.20
CA ARG A 70 -21.22 -4.00 7.50
C ARG A 70 -22.74 -4.16 7.49
N ALA A 71 -23.43 -3.80 6.40
CA ALA A 71 -24.86 -3.99 6.27
C ALA A 71 -25.23 -5.48 6.23
N GLU A 72 -24.47 -6.30 5.51
CA GLU A 72 -24.63 -7.76 5.48
C GLU A 72 -24.45 -8.38 6.87
N ALA A 73 -23.41 -7.97 7.62
CA ALA A 73 -23.20 -8.42 8.99
C ALA A 73 -24.37 -8.06 9.93
N LYS A 74 -24.90 -6.82 9.83
CA LYS A 74 -26.09 -6.40 10.59
C LYS A 74 -27.33 -7.21 10.25
N ALA A 75 -27.43 -7.71 9.01
CA ALA A 75 -28.52 -8.56 8.56
C ALA A 75 -28.28 -10.06 8.85
N GLY A 76 -27.24 -10.42 9.60
CA GLY A 76 -26.91 -11.80 9.96
C GLY A 76 -26.22 -12.60 8.85
N ARG A 77 -25.77 -11.95 7.77
CA ARG A 77 -25.08 -12.57 6.62
C ARG A 77 -23.60 -12.19 6.59
N THR A 78 -22.89 -12.39 7.70
CA THR A 78 -21.46 -12.04 7.81
C THR A 78 -20.66 -12.60 6.63
N ARG A 79 -19.96 -11.72 5.92
CA ARG A 79 -19.14 -12.07 4.76
C ARG A 79 -17.69 -12.25 5.19
N GLN A 80 -17.04 -13.31 4.70
CA GLN A 80 -15.60 -13.50 4.86
C GLN A 80 -14.85 -12.75 3.76
N ALA A 81 -14.98 -11.43 3.75
CA ALA A 81 -14.44 -10.62 2.68
C ALA A 81 -12.95 -10.30 2.85
N ARG A 82 -12.30 -9.90 1.75
CA ARG A 82 -10.86 -9.61 1.67
C ARG A 82 -10.61 -8.28 0.97
N ILE A 83 -9.72 -7.47 1.54
CA ILE A 83 -9.19 -6.27 0.91
C ILE A 83 -7.71 -6.47 0.66
N ILE A 84 -7.29 -6.26 -0.59
CA ILE A 84 -5.89 -6.23 -0.99
C ILE A 84 -5.61 -4.88 -1.62
N ASN A 85 -4.87 -4.03 -0.91
CA ASN A 85 -4.44 -2.73 -1.39
C ASN A 85 -3.06 -2.82 -2.05
N THR A 86 -2.75 -1.91 -2.97
CA THR A 86 -1.41 -1.81 -3.57
C THR A 86 -0.67 -0.61 -3.00
N SER A 87 0.22 -0.86 -2.04
CA SER A 87 1.24 0.08 -1.58
C SER A 87 2.48 0.03 -2.51
N SER A 88 3.66 0.36 -2.00
CA SER A 88 4.95 0.32 -2.70
C SER A 88 6.08 0.51 -1.68
N GLY A 89 7.25 -0.05 -1.92
CA GLY A 89 8.45 0.27 -1.14
C GLY A 89 8.75 1.78 -1.11
N ALA A 90 8.39 2.54 -2.15
CA ALA A 90 8.47 4.01 -2.13
C ALA A 90 7.65 4.63 -0.99
N GLY A 91 6.47 4.09 -0.68
CA GLY A 91 5.67 4.52 0.45
C GLY A 91 6.16 4.02 1.81
N LEU A 92 7.03 3.00 1.84
CA LEU A 92 7.55 2.41 3.07
C LEU A 92 8.88 3.04 3.49
N TYR A 93 9.77 3.28 2.52
CA TYR A 93 11.14 3.71 2.74
C TYR A 93 11.47 5.07 2.12
N GLY A 94 10.57 5.60 1.29
CA GLY A 94 10.80 6.80 0.48
C GLY A 94 11.39 6.49 -0.89
N SER A 95 11.27 7.45 -1.81
CA SER A 95 11.86 7.40 -3.14
C SER A 95 12.14 8.81 -3.65
N VAL A 96 13.39 9.07 -4.05
CA VAL A 96 13.83 10.38 -4.57
C VAL A 96 13.07 10.70 -5.85
N GLY A 97 12.51 11.91 -5.93
CA GLY A 97 11.75 12.37 -7.09
C GLY A 97 10.29 11.88 -7.16
N GLN A 98 9.79 11.24 -6.10
CA GLN A 98 8.44 10.66 -6.09
C GLN A 98 7.58 11.12 -4.90
N GLY A 99 7.75 12.35 -4.41
CA GLY A 99 7.14 12.82 -3.15
C GLY A 99 5.61 12.63 -3.05
N ASN A 100 4.86 12.91 -4.11
CA ASN A 100 3.42 12.64 -4.21
C ASN A 100 3.08 11.15 -4.13
N TYR A 101 3.81 10.31 -4.87
CA TYR A 101 3.61 8.87 -4.90
C TYR A 101 3.99 8.21 -3.56
N VAL A 102 5.12 8.63 -2.97
CA VAL A 102 5.56 8.24 -1.63
C VAL A 102 4.46 8.56 -0.61
N ALA A 103 3.95 9.79 -0.60
CA ALA A 103 2.88 10.19 0.31
C ALA A 103 1.59 9.37 0.10
N ALA A 104 1.18 9.17 -1.15
CA ALA A 104 0.00 8.37 -1.47
C ALA A 104 0.13 6.91 -1.00
N LYS A 105 1.27 6.28 -1.26
CA LYS A 105 1.52 4.87 -0.94
C LYS A 105 1.74 4.65 0.56
N ALA A 106 2.39 5.58 1.26
CA ALA A 106 2.45 5.58 2.72
C ALA A 106 1.04 5.68 3.32
N GLY A 107 0.22 6.59 2.80
CA GLY A 107 -1.19 6.72 3.19
C GLY A 107 -2.00 5.44 2.96
N ILE A 108 -1.75 4.73 1.86
CA ILE A 108 -2.40 3.43 1.57
C ILE A 108 -1.98 2.35 2.58
N SER A 109 -0.69 2.29 2.96
CA SER A 109 -0.22 1.37 4.01
C SER A 109 -0.94 1.64 5.33
N ALA A 110 -1.02 2.91 5.75
CA ALA A 110 -1.72 3.29 6.98
C ALA A 110 -3.23 3.02 6.90
N LEU A 111 -3.87 3.33 5.76
CA LEU A 111 -5.28 3.04 5.51
C LEU A 111 -5.58 1.54 5.61
N THR A 112 -4.65 0.69 5.17
CA THR A 112 -4.78 -0.77 5.27
C THR A 112 -4.79 -1.23 6.72
N ILE A 113 -3.87 -0.71 7.55
CA ILE A 113 -3.81 -1.02 8.98
C ILE A 113 -5.11 -0.56 9.67
N GLN A 114 -5.58 0.66 9.36
CA GLN A 114 -6.83 1.19 9.91
C GLN A 114 -8.03 0.33 9.50
N ALA A 115 -8.15 -0.03 8.22
CA ALA A 115 -9.23 -0.86 7.72
C ALA A 115 -9.25 -2.24 8.38
N ALA A 116 -8.07 -2.85 8.59
CA ALA A 116 -7.95 -4.12 9.29
C ALA A 116 -8.49 -4.04 10.72
N ALA A 117 -8.15 -2.98 11.45
CA ALA A 117 -8.61 -2.77 12.82
C ALA A 117 -10.14 -2.52 12.91
N GLU A 118 -10.68 -1.70 12.00
CA GLU A 118 -12.11 -1.35 12.01
C GLU A 118 -13.02 -2.48 11.51
N LEU A 119 -12.56 -3.28 10.54
CA LEU A 119 -13.39 -4.25 9.84
C LEU A 119 -13.26 -5.68 10.36
N GLY A 120 -12.26 -5.96 11.23
CA GLY A 120 -12.05 -7.29 11.80
C GLY A 120 -13.26 -7.82 12.57
N GLY A 121 -14.03 -6.94 13.24
CA GLY A 121 -15.28 -7.31 13.93
C GLY A 121 -16.38 -7.83 13.00
N TYR A 122 -16.24 -7.65 11.69
CA TYR A 122 -17.15 -8.16 10.66
C TYR A 122 -16.58 -9.38 9.91
N GLY A 123 -15.45 -9.95 10.35
CA GLY A 123 -14.81 -11.11 9.70
C GLY A 123 -14.07 -10.76 8.40
N ILE A 124 -13.73 -9.48 8.22
CA ILE A 124 -13.08 -8.95 7.01
C ILE A 124 -11.60 -8.75 7.30
N THR A 125 -10.74 -9.16 6.37
CA THR A 125 -9.30 -8.88 6.45
C THR A 125 -8.89 -7.80 5.45
N ALA A 126 -7.88 -7.01 5.81
CA ALA A 126 -7.29 -6.02 4.93
C ALA A 126 -5.77 -6.10 4.98
N ASN A 127 -5.14 -6.30 3.83
CA ASN A 127 -3.69 -6.34 3.68
C ASN A 127 -3.27 -5.51 2.48
N ALA A 128 -1.98 -5.21 2.38
CA ALA A 128 -1.42 -4.55 1.21
C ALA A 128 -0.23 -5.33 0.66
N ILE A 129 0.00 -5.15 -0.64
CA ILE A 129 1.22 -5.56 -1.32
C ILE A 129 2.04 -4.34 -1.74
N ALA A 130 3.36 -4.47 -1.74
CA ALA A 130 4.33 -3.51 -2.24
C ALA A 130 5.15 -4.22 -3.34
N PRO A 131 4.65 -4.21 -4.59
CA PRO A 131 5.24 -4.99 -5.67
C PRO A 131 6.49 -4.34 -6.26
N ALA A 132 7.46 -5.17 -6.65
CA ALA A 132 8.51 -4.84 -7.61
C ALA A 132 8.34 -5.74 -8.85
N ALA A 133 7.96 -5.13 -9.97
CA ALA A 133 7.73 -5.82 -11.24
C ALA A 133 7.87 -4.87 -12.43
N ARG A 134 8.12 -5.46 -13.61
CA ARG A 134 8.09 -4.77 -14.90
C ARG A 134 6.65 -4.38 -15.25
N THR A 135 6.39 -3.08 -15.29
CA THR A 135 5.10 -2.48 -15.65
C THR A 135 5.35 -1.29 -16.58
N GLN A 136 4.30 -0.73 -17.19
CA GLN A 136 4.44 0.52 -17.94
C GLN A 136 5.03 1.66 -17.08
N MET A 137 4.76 1.67 -15.77
CA MET A 137 5.32 2.67 -14.85
C MET A 137 6.83 2.51 -14.69
N THR A 138 7.34 1.28 -14.52
CA THR A 138 8.78 1.04 -14.33
C THR A 138 9.55 1.16 -15.65
N MET A 139 8.94 0.82 -16.77
CA MET A 139 9.54 1.03 -18.11
C MET A 139 9.61 2.52 -18.51
N GLY A 140 8.76 3.37 -17.95
CA GLY A 140 8.75 4.81 -18.20
C GLY A 140 9.70 5.63 -17.33
N ALA A 141 10.37 4.99 -16.36
CA ALA A 141 11.23 5.67 -15.37
C ALA A 141 12.68 5.91 -15.83
N GLY A 142 13.00 5.61 -17.10
CA GLY A 142 14.30 5.83 -17.72
C GLY A 142 15.00 4.55 -18.16
N ASP A 143 16.03 4.69 -19.01
CA ASP A 143 16.67 3.57 -19.71
C ASP A 143 17.36 2.57 -18.75
N GLU A 144 17.95 3.06 -17.65
CA GLU A 144 18.60 2.20 -16.65
C GLU A 144 17.59 1.29 -15.91
N MET A 145 16.48 1.86 -15.44
CA MET A 145 15.41 1.08 -14.79
C MET A 145 14.76 0.12 -15.80
N ALA A 146 14.53 0.58 -17.04
CA ALA A 146 14.00 -0.27 -18.10
C ALA A 146 14.91 -1.47 -18.41
N ALA A 147 16.23 -1.27 -18.43
CA ALA A 147 17.21 -2.33 -18.61
C ALA A 147 17.21 -3.32 -17.43
N GLN A 148 17.11 -2.83 -16.18
CA GLN A 148 17.02 -3.70 -15.00
C GLN A 148 15.74 -4.53 -14.95
N MET A 149 14.65 -4.00 -15.51
CA MET A 149 13.35 -4.65 -15.54
C MET A 149 13.20 -5.61 -16.72
N ALA A 150 14.10 -5.58 -17.71
CA ALA A 150 13.99 -6.33 -18.96
C ALA A 150 13.93 -7.84 -18.74
N ALA A 151 13.15 -8.53 -19.57
CA ALA A 151 13.05 -9.98 -19.53
C ALA A 151 14.39 -10.62 -19.92
N PRO A 152 14.79 -11.73 -19.27
CA PRO A 152 16.00 -12.44 -19.63
C PRO A 152 15.89 -13.06 -21.03
N ALA A 153 16.93 -12.90 -21.84
CA ALA A 153 16.97 -13.43 -23.22
C ALA A 153 17.32 -14.92 -23.30
N ASP A 154 17.84 -15.50 -22.23
CA ASP A 154 18.30 -16.89 -22.14
C ASP A 154 17.21 -17.88 -21.69
N GLY A 155 15.98 -17.39 -21.47
CA GLY A 155 14.85 -18.21 -21.01
C GLY A 155 14.93 -18.59 -19.52
N SER A 156 15.83 -17.98 -18.75
CA SER A 156 15.84 -18.10 -17.29
C SER A 156 14.59 -17.46 -16.67
N PHE A 157 14.38 -17.68 -15.37
CA PHE A 157 13.21 -17.17 -14.67
C PHE A 157 13.14 -15.64 -14.71
N ASP A 158 12.07 -15.11 -15.31
CA ASP A 158 11.80 -13.68 -15.35
C ASP A 158 11.23 -13.20 -14.01
N ALA A 159 12.13 -12.85 -13.09
CA ALA A 159 11.74 -12.36 -11.76
C ALA A 159 10.89 -11.08 -11.81
N MET A 160 10.99 -10.31 -12.89
CA MET A 160 10.28 -9.03 -13.05
C MET A 160 8.95 -9.19 -13.78
N ASP A 161 8.54 -10.41 -14.17
CA ASP A 161 7.20 -10.63 -14.73
C ASP A 161 6.12 -10.22 -13.69
N PRO A 162 5.20 -9.28 -14.01
CA PRO A 162 4.13 -8.89 -13.11
C PRO A 162 3.20 -10.04 -12.70
N ALA A 163 3.15 -11.14 -13.47
CA ALA A 163 2.43 -12.34 -13.11
C ALA A 163 2.92 -12.93 -11.76
N ASN A 164 4.19 -12.72 -11.40
CA ASN A 164 4.76 -13.20 -10.14
C ASN A 164 4.14 -12.55 -8.88
N ILE A 165 3.47 -11.40 -9.02
CA ILE A 165 2.80 -10.72 -7.91
C ILE A 165 1.43 -11.35 -7.59
N SER A 166 0.76 -11.87 -8.63
CA SER A 166 -0.63 -12.31 -8.56
C SER A 166 -0.88 -13.49 -7.60
N PRO A 167 0.00 -14.50 -7.47
CA PRO A 167 -0.20 -15.61 -6.53
C PRO A 167 -0.47 -15.18 -5.09
N LEU A 168 0.27 -14.20 -4.56
CA LEU A 168 0.03 -13.70 -3.20
C LEU A 168 -1.31 -12.98 -3.09
N VAL A 169 -1.69 -12.18 -4.10
CA VAL A 169 -2.99 -11.49 -4.13
C VAL A 169 -4.13 -12.49 -4.09
N VAL A 170 -4.06 -13.55 -4.89
CA VAL A 170 -5.07 -14.63 -4.92
C VAL A 170 -5.12 -15.35 -3.59
N TRP A 171 -3.96 -15.69 -3.00
CA TRP A 171 -3.92 -16.36 -1.70
C TRP A 171 -4.48 -15.50 -0.58
N LEU A 172 -4.15 -14.20 -0.52
CA LEU A 172 -4.75 -13.24 0.42
C LEU A 172 -6.27 -13.08 0.24
N GLY A 173 -6.76 -13.29 -0.99
CA GLY A 173 -8.18 -13.33 -1.33
C GLY A 173 -8.89 -14.61 -0.89
N SER A 174 -8.17 -15.63 -0.44
CA SER A 174 -8.73 -16.96 -0.16
C SER A 174 -9.29 -17.10 1.27
N PRO A 175 -10.08 -18.16 1.52
CA PRO A 175 -10.47 -18.54 2.88
C PRO A 175 -9.29 -18.88 3.79
N GLU A 176 -8.19 -19.43 3.26
CA GLU A 176 -7.02 -19.82 4.05
C GLU A 176 -6.33 -18.62 4.72
N ALA A 177 -6.39 -17.44 4.08
CA ALA A 177 -5.82 -16.20 4.61
C ALA A 177 -6.70 -15.50 5.67
N ALA A 178 -7.72 -16.17 6.24
CA ALA A 178 -8.67 -15.56 7.19
C ALA A 178 -8.02 -14.95 8.45
N SER A 179 -6.86 -15.46 8.87
CA SER A 179 -6.11 -14.95 10.04
C SER A 179 -5.12 -13.84 9.70
N VAL A 180 -4.91 -13.53 8.41
CA VAL A 180 -3.91 -12.56 7.96
C VAL A 180 -4.61 -11.23 7.72
N THR A 181 -4.35 -10.23 8.57
CA THR A 181 -4.90 -8.89 8.44
C THR A 181 -3.93 -7.83 8.98
N GLY A 182 -4.01 -6.61 8.47
CA GLY A 182 -3.16 -5.49 8.89
C GLY A 182 -1.70 -5.62 8.47
N ARG A 183 -1.39 -6.45 7.47
CA ARG A 183 -0.02 -6.69 7.00
C ARG A 183 0.25 -6.00 5.68
N VAL A 184 1.51 -5.62 5.47
CA VAL A 184 2.04 -5.15 4.19
C VAL A 184 3.14 -6.11 3.74
N PHE A 185 3.07 -6.59 2.51
CA PHE A 185 3.99 -7.57 1.95
C PHE A 185 4.75 -6.99 0.75
N GLU A 186 6.07 -6.99 0.79
CA GLU A 186 6.89 -6.78 -0.41
C GLU A 186 6.94 -8.08 -1.23
N VAL A 187 6.79 -7.95 -2.55
CA VAL A 187 6.77 -9.10 -3.47
C VAL A 187 7.55 -8.79 -4.73
N GLU A 188 8.48 -9.68 -5.09
CA GLU A 188 9.34 -9.59 -6.27
C GLU A 188 9.70 -11.01 -6.75
N GLY A 189 9.30 -11.40 -7.96
CA GLY A 189 9.58 -12.74 -8.47
C GLY A 189 9.09 -13.82 -7.49
N GLY A 190 10.01 -14.67 -7.01
CA GLY A 190 9.73 -15.70 -6.01
C GLY A 190 9.88 -15.26 -4.54
N LYS A 191 10.14 -13.98 -4.27
CA LYS A 191 10.37 -13.45 -2.92
C LYS A 191 9.09 -12.85 -2.36
N ILE A 192 8.80 -13.17 -1.11
CA ILE A 192 7.74 -12.52 -0.31
C ILE A 192 8.38 -12.12 1.02
N SER A 193 8.25 -10.86 1.40
CA SER A 193 8.72 -10.35 2.68
C SER A 193 7.59 -9.57 3.34
N VAL A 194 7.42 -9.76 4.65
CA VAL A 194 6.48 -8.94 5.42
C VAL A 194 7.25 -7.74 5.97
N THR A 195 6.67 -6.54 5.86
CA THR A 195 7.29 -5.34 6.41
C THR A 195 6.75 -5.06 7.79
N ASP A 196 7.64 -4.74 8.72
CA ASP A 196 7.25 -4.21 10.02
C ASP A 196 6.87 -2.74 9.87
N GLY A 197 5.68 -2.37 10.34
CA GLY A 197 5.22 -0.98 10.33
C GLY A 197 5.98 -0.11 11.35
N TRP A 198 5.59 1.16 11.44
CA TRP A 198 6.11 2.07 12.47
C TRP A 198 5.84 1.49 13.87
N GLN A 199 6.91 1.24 14.62
CA GLN A 199 6.88 0.72 15.97
C GLN A 199 7.79 1.54 16.88
N ARG A 200 7.48 1.57 18.19
CA ARG A 200 8.40 2.15 19.18
C ARG A 200 9.66 1.28 19.23
N SER A 201 10.81 1.85 18.87
CA SER A 201 12.09 1.14 18.88
C SER A 201 12.82 1.30 20.21
N VAL A 202 13.17 2.53 20.56
CA VAL A 202 13.92 2.90 21.76
C VAL A 202 13.23 4.10 22.41
N GLU A 203 13.07 4.06 23.72
CA GLU A 203 12.43 5.11 24.52
C GLU A 203 13.31 5.43 25.73
N GLN A 204 13.33 6.71 26.11
CA GLN A 204 13.91 7.18 27.37
C GLN A 204 12.90 8.09 28.07
N ASP A 205 12.63 7.81 29.34
CA ASP A 205 11.70 8.57 30.15
C ASP A 205 12.46 9.31 31.26
N LYS A 206 12.35 10.65 31.29
CA LYS A 206 12.91 11.48 32.36
C LYS A 206 12.06 11.44 33.63
N GLY A 207 10.79 11.02 33.53
CA GLY A 207 9.78 11.16 34.59
C GLY A 207 9.41 12.62 34.89
N SER A 208 9.82 13.55 34.04
CA SER A 208 9.57 14.99 34.15
C SER A 208 9.74 15.68 32.80
N ARG A 209 9.50 17.00 32.74
CA ARG A 209 9.66 17.76 31.50
C ARG A 209 11.14 17.86 31.11
N TRP A 210 11.43 17.62 29.83
CA TRP A 210 12.74 17.85 29.26
C TRP A 210 13.05 19.36 29.15
N GLU A 211 14.29 19.75 29.43
CA GLU A 211 14.87 21.05 29.11
C GLU A 211 15.63 20.95 27.78
N VAL A 212 15.49 21.95 26.90
CA VAL A 212 16.05 21.90 25.53
C VAL A 212 17.56 21.58 25.53
N ALA A 213 18.29 22.13 26.51
CA ALA A 213 19.75 21.97 26.61
C ALA A 213 20.21 20.53 26.92
N GLU A 214 19.33 19.65 27.42
CA GLU A 214 19.69 18.28 27.77
C GLU A 214 19.34 17.26 26.67
N LEU A 215 18.62 17.67 25.62
CA LEU A 215 18.13 16.77 24.59
C LEU A 215 19.22 16.27 23.62
N GLY A 216 20.34 16.99 23.46
CA GLY A 216 21.40 16.58 22.55
C GLY A 216 21.92 15.16 22.86
N PRO A 217 22.49 14.93 24.06
CA PRO A 217 22.96 13.61 24.45
C PRO A 217 21.87 12.54 24.48
N VAL A 218 20.65 12.91 24.88
CA VAL A 218 19.48 11.99 24.92
C VAL A 218 19.13 11.48 23.53
N VAL A 219 19.03 12.38 22.55
CA VAL A 219 18.70 12.02 21.16
C VAL A 219 19.82 11.18 20.54
N GLU A 220 21.09 11.54 20.78
CA GLU A 220 22.24 10.76 20.31
C GLU A 220 22.23 9.33 20.86
N GLU A 221 21.94 9.16 22.15
CA GLU A 221 21.86 7.85 22.80
C GLU A 221 20.72 6.99 22.24
N ILE A 222 19.53 7.58 22.03
CA ILE A 222 18.38 6.88 21.46
C ILE A 222 18.68 6.45 20.01
N LEU A 223 19.24 7.34 19.19
CA LEU A 223 19.58 7.04 17.80
C LEU A 223 20.68 5.98 17.68
N ALA A 224 21.66 5.97 18.58
CA ALA A 224 22.73 4.96 18.58
C ALA A 224 22.21 3.54 18.89
N LYS A 225 21.06 3.42 19.56
CA LYS A 225 20.42 2.13 19.90
C LYS A 225 19.29 1.75 18.94
N ALA A 226 18.76 2.72 18.18
CA ALA A 226 17.66 2.49 17.27
C ALA A 226 18.10 1.64 16.07
N PRO A 227 17.19 0.82 15.49
CA PRO A 227 17.46 0.13 14.23
C PRO A 227 17.81 1.11 13.12
N VAL A 228 18.77 0.73 12.26
CA VAL A 228 19.12 1.52 11.09
C VAL A 228 17.96 1.45 10.08
N PRO A 229 17.39 2.60 9.66
CA PRO A 229 16.33 2.61 8.66
C PRO A 229 16.81 2.07 7.31
N MET A 230 15.90 1.43 6.57
CA MET A 230 16.15 1.11 5.17
C MET A 230 16.45 2.40 4.39
N PRO A 231 17.46 2.41 3.50
CA PRO A 231 17.76 3.59 2.69
C PRO A 231 16.58 3.99 1.80
N VAL A 232 16.40 5.30 1.62
CA VAL A 232 15.49 5.88 0.64
C VAL A 232 15.93 5.46 -0.76
N TYR A 233 15.01 4.98 -1.62
CA TYR A 233 15.37 4.62 -2.98
C TYR A 233 15.88 5.83 -3.77
N GLY A 234 17.01 5.66 -4.46
CA GLY A 234 17.64 6.71 -5.27
C GLY A 234 18.35 7.81 -4.46
N ALA A 235 18.46 7.67 -3.13
CA ALA A 235 19.29 8.57 -2.32
C ALA A 235 20.78 8.30 -2.55
N ARG A 236 21.60 9.36 -2.46
CA ARG A 236 23.06 9.31 -2.59
C ARG A 236 23.72 9.37 -1.22
#